data_AF-A0A821RZU8-F1
#
_entry.id   AF-A0A821RZU8-F1
#
_cell.length_a   1.000
_cell.length_b   1.000
_cell.length_c   1.000
_cell.angle_alpha   90.00
_cell.angle_beta   90.00
_cell.angle_gamma   90.00
#
_symmetry.space_group_name_H-M   'P 1'
#
loop_
_entity.id
_entity.type
_entity.pdbx_description
1 polymer ?
#
loop_
_entity_poly.entity_id
_entity_poly.type
_entity_poly.pdbx_seq_one_letter_code
_entity_poly.pdbx_strand_id
1 'polypeptide(L)'
;HAEDNFYDTSIIPCLRIELNHSYLLLSNNEQGLRARDVLAICSLAVSTKTIEQDHIGEKGVDFKSVFGASNEPMLISHTWKLCFHVPGLDAMSYITPLWITDKDLLESHTAEANSFLDQVIKAVDPCILLNMRQLKKLEIVDERQKKVTIIEKQIIGPTKLEEQSSVIFEDFTFLNLSGSAIRLHTSTGYSTFRVYMCYINVANYIEQERPPKTRITIGFPCEKDYELARTVYQGLPVCDLGFNFLCNADFQLVTNRENVRELKKYVKQW
;
A
#
# COMPACT_ATOMS: atom_id res chain seq x y z
N HIS A 1 0.87 -2.55 5.47
CA HIS A 1 2.01 -2.30 4.58
C HIS A 1 2.69 -3.61 4.25
N ALA A 2 2.68 -4.03 2.97
CA ALA A 2 3.28 -5.29 2.53
C ALA A 2 4.75 -5.13 2.09
N GLU A 3 5.32 -3.93 2.18
CA GLU A 3 6.70 -3.61 1.75
C GLU A 3 7.78 -4.05 2.75
N ASP A 4 7.43 -4.24 4.03
CA ASP A 4 8.34 -4.67 5.11
C ASP A 4 8.14 -6.14 5.50
N ASN A 5 7.49 -6.89 4.62
CA ASN A 5 7.19 -8.29 4.84
C ASN A 5 8.42 -9.15 4.53
N PHE A 6 8.50 -10.29 5.18
CA PHE A 6 9.54 -11.29 4.91
C PHE A 6 8.89 -12.47 4.22
N TYR A 7 9.27 -12.73 2.97
CA TYR A 7 8.79 -13.86 2.19
C TYR A 7 9.92 -14.88 2.02
N ASP A 8 9.56 -16.16 2.01
CA ASP A 8 10.50 -17.21 1.65
C ASP A 8 10.89 -17.11 0.16
N THR A 9 12.11 -17.52 -0.19
CA THR A 9 12.59 -17.50 -1.58
C THR A 9 11.84 -18.46 -2.52
N SER A 10 11.16 -19.47 -1.97
CA SER A 10 10.43 -20.50 -2.71
C SER A 10 8.98 -20.15 -3.03
N ILE A 11 8.45 -19.06 -2.46
CA ILE A 11 7.06 -18.63 -2.66
C ILE A 11 6.97 -17.39 -3.54
N ILE A 12 5.82 -17.21 -4.20
CA ILE A 12 5.49 -15.96 -4.90
C ILE A 12 4.79 -15.04 -3.89
N PRO A 13 5.38 -13.89 -3.52
CA PRO A 13 4.74 -12.95 -2.61
C PRO A 13 3.39 -12.48 -3.15
N CYS A 14 2.33 -12.72 -2.37
CA CYS A 14 0.95 -12.52 -2.77
C CYS A 14 0.18 -11.77 -1.68
N LEU A 15 -0.59 -10.77 -2.09
CA LEU A 15 -1.60 -10.12 -1.28
C LEU A 15 -2.95 -10.63 -1.78
N ARG A 16 -3.79 -11.09 -0.87
CA ARG A 16 -5.13 -11.57 -1.15
C ARG A 16 -6.13 -10.72 -0.39
N ILE A 17 -7.08 -10.17 -1.12
CA ILE A 17 -8.24 -9.45 -0.61
C ILE A 17 -9.45 -10.34 -0.85
N GLU A 18 -10.02 -10.85 0.21
CA GLU A 18 -11.21 -11.68 0.17
C GLU A 18 -12.34 -10.94 0.86
N LEU A 19 -13.52 -10.97 0.25
CA LEU A 19 -14.67 -10.33 0.82
C LEU A 19 -15.93 -11.15 0.57
N ASN A 20 -16.80 -11.12 1.57
CA ASN A 20 -18.14 -11.67 1.47
C ASN A 20 -19.14 -10.68 2.08
N HIS A 21 -20.37 -11.12 2.33
CA HIS A 21 -21.40 -10.24 2.88
C HIS A 21 -21.14 -9.76 4.32
N SER A 22 -20.17 -10.35 5.01
CA SER A 22 -19.96 -10.17 6.45
C SER A 22 -18.54 -9.73 6.83
N TYR A 23 -17.54 -9.93 5.98
CA TYR A 23 -16.17 -9.53 6.28
C TYR A 23 -15.38 -9.05 5.06
N LEU A 24 -14.32 -8.31 5.38
CA LEU A 24 -13.18 -8.01 4.51
C LEU A 24 -11.93 -8.63 5.13
N LEU A 25 -11.31 -9.58 4.43
CA LEU A 25 -10.10 -10.25 4.84
C LEU A 25 -8.95 -9.81 3.92
N LEU A 26 -7.95 -9.16 4.50
CA LEU A 26 -6.67 -8.91 3.84
C LEU A 26 -5.66 -9.90 4.40
N SER A 27 -5.14 -10.77 3.54
CA SER A 27 -4.12 -11.76 3.91
C SER A 27 -2.94 -11.67 2.96
N ASN A 28 -1.76 -12.01 3.46
CA ASN A 28 -0.56 -12.14 2.66
C ASN A 28 0.22 -13.39 3.11
N ASN A 29 1.06 -13.93 2.23
CA ASN A 29 1.78 -15.18 2.47
C ASN A 29 3.20 -14.98 3.04
N GLU A 30 3.44 -13.93 3.83
CA GLU A 30 4.71 -13.72 4.52
C GLU A 30 4.97 -14.76 5.64
N GLN A 31 6.19 -14.77 6.17
CA GLN A 31 6.61 -15.64 7.28
C GLN A 31 5.93 -15.33 8.62
N GLY A 32 5.24 -14.20 8.72
CA GLY A 32 4.48 -13.76 9.88
C GLY A 32 5.17 -12.65 10.68
N LEU A 33 4.39 -12.07 11.60
CA LEU A 33 4.81 -11.02 12.50
C LEU A 33 5.78 -11.53 13.57
N ARG A 34 6.84 -10.74 13.80
CA ARG A 34 7.77 -10.92 14.92
C ARG A 34 7.22 -10.19 16.14
N ALA A 35 7.72 -10.53 17.32
CA ALA A 35 7.31 -9.88 18.57
C ALA A 35 7.43 -8.34 18.52
N ARG A 36 8.49 -7.81 17.89
CA ARG A 36 8.67 -6.36 17.70
C ARG A 36 7.57 -5.72 16.83
N ASP A 37 7.06 -6.44 15.83
CA ASP A 37 6.01 -5.93 14.94
C ASP A 37 4.69 -5.83 15.72
N VAL A 38 4.37 -6.85 16.51
CA VAL A 38 3.18 -6.87 17.38
C VAL A 38 3.27 -5.78 18.43
N LEU A 39 4.43 -5.60 19.08
CA LEU A 39 4.64 -4.52 20.04
C LEU A 39 4.43 -3.13 19.40
N ALA A 40 4.93 -2.93 18.17
CA ALA A 40 4.71 -1.68 17.45
C ALA A 40 3.21 -1.43 17.18
N ILE A 41 2.46 -2.48 16.78
CA ILE A 41 1.01 -2.41 16.59
C ILE A 41 0.28 -2.07 17.88
N CYS A 42 0.67 -2.69 19.00
CA CYS A 42 0.05 -2.50 20.32
C CYS A 42 0.55 -1.25 21.08
N SER A 43 1.30 -0.35 20.44
CA SER A 43 1.85 0.83 21.10
C SER A 43 1.05 2.11 20.80
N LEU A 44 0.99 3.04 21.77
CA LEU A 44 0.54 4.41 21.54
C LEU A 44 1.62 5.15 20.75
N ALA A 45 1.65 4.98 19.42
CA ALA A 45 2.43 5.77 18.46
C ALA A 45 3.72 6.38 19.05
N VAL A 46 4.59 5.55 19.63
CA VAL A 46 5.95 5.98 19.94
C VAL A 46 6.70 5.76 18.64
N SER A 47 6.66 6.78 17.80
CA SER A 47 7.35 6.83 16.51
C SER A 47 8.84 6.58 16.79
N THR A 48 9.27 5.34 16.64
CA THR A 48 10.66 4.94 16.76
C THR A 48 11.26 5.06 15.37
N LYS A 49 11.38 6.32 14.92
CA LYS A 49 12.17 6.69 13.75
C LYS A 49 13.64 6.37 14.04
N THR A 50 14.04 5.12 13.91
CA THR A 50 15.45 4.77 13.76
C THR A 50 15.90 5.23 12.38
N ILE A 51 16.86 6.15 12.37
CA ILE A 51 17.34 6.97 11.24
C ILE A 51 18.00 6.13 10.11
N GLU A 52 18.15 4.80 10.28
CA GLU A 52 19.09 4.00 9.48
C GLU A 52 18.51 2.89 8.61
N GLN A 53 17.21 2.79 8.35
CA GLN A 53 16.70 1.75 7.44
C GLN A 53 15.68 2.26 6.42
N ASP A 54 15.86 1.82 5.16
CA ASP A 54 14.97 1.99 3.99
C ASP A 54 13.58 1.32 4.14
N HIS A 55 13.05 1.28 5.37
CA HIS A 55 11.75 0.73 5.75
C HIS A 55 10.74 1.86 5.86
N ILE A 56 9.86 1.95 4.86
CA ILE A 56 8.73 2.88 4.83
C ILE A 56 7.58 2.19 5.57
N GLY A 57 7.63 2.19 6.91
CA GLY A 57 6.54 1.64 7.71
C GLY A 57 6.83 1.51 9.20
N GLU A 58 6.35 2.49 9.98
CA GLU A 58 6.01 2.24 11.38
C GLU A 58 4.69 1.45 11.40
N LYS A 59 4.77 0.11 11.35
CA LYS A 59 3.60 -0.80 11.28
C LYS A 59 2.44 -0.44 12.23
N GLY A 60 2.73 0.23 13.35
CA GLY A 60 1.73 0.66 14.33
C GLY A 60 0.82 1.81 13.92
N VAL A 61 1.29 2.81 13.16
CA VAL A 61 0.45 3.97 12.76
C VAL A 61 -0.46 3.59 11.58
N ASP A 62 0.07 2.86 10.60
CA ASP A 62 -0.70 2.48 9.42
C ASP A 62 -1.74 1.40 9.73
N PHE A 63 -1.45 0.48 10.66
CA PHE A 63 -2.41 -0.54 11.08
C PHE A 63 -3.68 0.10 11.64
N LYS A 64 -3.56 1.20 12.39
CA LYS A 64 -4.68 1.90 13.03
C LYS A 64 -5.74 2.45 12.07
N SER A 65 -5.43 2.56 10.77
CA SER A 65 -6.42 2.90 9.74
C SER A 65 -7.57 1.88 9.63
N VAL A 66 -7.36 0.62 10.05
CA VAL A 66 -8.38 -0.45 10.01
C VAL A 66 -9.60 -0.11 10.87
N PHE A 67 -9.45 0.74 11.90
CA PHE A 67 -10.56 1.21 12.71
C PHE A 67 -11.51 2.17 11.98
N GLY A 68 -11.08 2.72 10.83
CA GLY A 68 -11.98 3.42 9.93
C GLY A 68 -12.94 2.49 9.17
N ALA A 69 -12.65 1.18 9.16
CA ALA A 69 -13.40 0.15 8.44
C ALA A 69 -14.13 -0.84 9.36
N SER A 70 -13.62 -1.09 10.57
CA SER A 70 -14.20 -2.04 11.52
C SER A 70 -14.07 -1.54 12.96
N ASN A 71 -15.11 -1.80 13.76
CA ASN A 71 -15.04 -1.58 15.21
C ASN A 71 -14.26 -2.67 15.94
N GLU A 72 -14.12 -3.86 15.33
CA GLU A 72 -13.48 -5.04 15.93
C GLU A 72 -12.48 -5.66 14.94
N PRO A 73 -11.39 -4.95 14.58
CA PRO A 73 -10.41 -5.47 13.64
C PRO A 73 -9.61 -6.62 14.27
N MET A 74 -9.51 -7.72 13.54
CA MET A 74 -8.76 -8.90 13.93
C MET A 74 -7.41 -8.96 13.20
N LEU A 75 -6.36 -9.36 13.92
CA LEU A 75 -5.02 -9.58 13.42
C LEU A 75 -4.59 -11.01 13.72
N ILE A 76 -4.31 -11.76 12.65
CA ILE A 76 -3.93 -13.17 12.73
C ILE A 76 -2.60 -13.35 12.01
N SER A 77 -1.60 -13.83 12.73
CA SER A 77 -0.30 -14.20 12.20
C SER A 77 0.28 -15.35 13.00
N HIS A 78 0.13 -16.57 12.48
CA HIS A 78 0.58 -17.80 13.15
C HIS A 78 0.01 -17.90 14.58
N THR A 79 0.87 -17.80 15.60
CA THR A 79 0.47 -17.86 17.01
C THR A 79 -0.15 -16.58 17.52
N TRP A 80 0.03 -15.45 16.83
CA TRP A 80 -0.59 -14.17 17.18
C TRP A 80 -2.02 -14.14 16.66
N LYS A 81 -2.99 -14.18 17.56
CA LYS A 81 -4.42 -14.08 17.26
C LYS A 81 -5.02 -13.03 18.17
N LEU A 82 -5.23 -11.83 17.62
CA LEU A 82 -5.53 -10.63 18.38
C LEU A 82 -6.79 -9.97 17.82
N CYS A 83 -7.69 -9.54 18.70
CA CYS A 83 -8.82 -8.69 18.36
C CYS A 83 -8.69 -7.35 19.07
N PHE A 84 -8.78 -6.26 18.32
CA PHE A 84 -8.83 -4.92 18.88
C PHE A 84 -10.26 -4.40 18.86
N HIS A 85 -10.56 -3.41 19.70
CA HIS A 85 -11.89 -2.81 19.77
C HIS A 85 -11.78 -1.30 19.69
N VAL A 86 -12.71 -0.65 18.99
CA VAL A 86 -12.87 0.80 19.05
C VAL A 86 -13.27 1.17 20.48
N PRO A 87 -12.60 2.15 21.11
CA PRO A 87 -12.97 2.57 22.45
C PRO A 87 -14.41 3.05 22.53
N GLY A 88 -15.08 2.60 23.59
CA GLY A 88 -16.08 3.45 24.24
C GLY A 88 -15.39 4.61 24.98
N LEU A 89 -15.82 4.89 26.21
CA LEU A 89 -15.28 5.98 27.04
C LEU A 89 -13.79 5.86 27.43
N ASP A 90 -13.14 4.72 27.16
CA ASP A 90 -11.80 4.42 27.68
C ASP A 90 -10.74 4.30 26.56
N ALA A 91 -9.98 5.38 26.36
CA ALA A 91 -9.05 5.60 25.25
C ALA A 91 -7.93 4.56 25.09
N MET A 92 -7.72 3.69 26.09
CA MET A 92 -6.64 2.68 26.12
C MET A 92 -6.99 1.36 25.40
N SER A 93 -8.27 1.12 25.09
CA SER A 93 -8.73 -0.08 24.37
C SER A 93 -8.30 -0.12 22.89
N TYR A 94 -7.86 1.02 22.36
CA TYR A 94 -7.37 1.18 20.98
C TYR A 94 -6.02 0.51 20.69
N ILE A 95 -5.24 0.21 21.74
CA ILE A 95 -3.88 -0.34 21.62
C ILE A 95 -3.66 -1.65 22.40
N THR A 96 -4.64 -2.05 23.22
CA THR A 96 -4.56 -3.27 24.02
C THR A 96 -5.49 -4.31 23.40
N PRO A 97 -4.98 -5.25 22.57
CA PRO A 97 -5.82 -6.28 21.99
C PRO A 97 -6.21 -7.34 23.02
N LEU A 98 -7.30 -8.04 22.72
CA LEU A 98 -7.68 -9.29 23.36
C LEU A 98 -7.13 -10.46 22.55
N TRP A 99 -6.65 -11.50 23.24
CA TRP A 99 -6.30 -12.75 22.60
C TRP A 99 -7.58 -13.51 22.22
N ILE A 100 -7.64 -13.99 20.98
CA ILE A 100 -8.79 -14.72 20.45
C ILE A 100 -8.39 -16.15 20.04
N THR A 101 -9.36 -17.05 20.11
CA THR A 101 -9.26 -18.44 19.71
C THR A 101 -9.86 -18.67 18.32
N ASP A 102 -9.65 -19.86 17.76
CA ASP A 102 -10.25 -20.22 16.46
C ASP A 102 -11.78 -20.26 16.49
N LYS A 103 -12.39 -20.43 17.67
CA LYS A 103 -13.85 -20.39 17.82
C LYS A 103 -14.40 -18.98 17.66
N ASP A 104 -13.69 -17.99 18.20
CA ASP A 104 -14.11 -16.59 18.14
C ASP A 104 -14.12 -16.06 16.69
N LEU A 105 -13.23 -16.59 15.82
CA LEU A 105 -13.18 -16.27 14.40
C LEU A 105 -14.43 -16.72 13.61
N LEU A 106 -15.09 -17.78 14.07
CA LEU A 106 -16.28 -18.34 13.41
C LEU A 106 -17.56 -17.59 13.80
N GLU A 107 -17.53 -16.82 14.89
CA GLU A 107 -18.69 -16.14 15.45
C GLU A 107 -18.74 -14.64 15.07
N SER A 108 -17.64 -14.06 14.59
CA SER A 108 -17.54 -12.65 14.21
C SER A 108 -18.05 -12.39 12.77
N HIS A 109 -19.36 -12.20 12.62
CA HIS A 109 -19.96 -11.81 11.34
C HIS A 109 -20.90 -10.62 11.55
N THR A 110 -20.55 -9.44 11.01
CA THR A 110 -21.39 -8.23 11.08
C THR A 110 -21.94 -7.88 9.70
N ALA A 111 -23.18 -7.38 9.66
CA ALA A 111 -24.03 -7.37 8.47
C ALA A 111 -24.05 -6.05 7.66
N GLU A 112 -23.27 -5.04 8.03
CA GLU A 112 -23.43 -3.67 7.50
C GLU A 112 -22.26 -3.16 6.64
N ALA A 113 -21.60 -4.03 5.86
CA ALA A 113 -20.38 -3.67 5.14
C ALA A 113 -20.52 -3.47 3.62
N ASN A 114 -21.64 -3.86 2.99
CA ASN A 114 -21.69 -4.02 1.52
C ASN A 114 -21.30 -2.76 0.72
N SER A 115 -21.74 -1.57 1.13
CA SER A 115 -21.42 -0.31 0.42
C SER A 115 -19.97 0.13 0.56
N PHE A 116 -19.34 -0.13 1.72
CA PHE A 116 -17.93 0.12 1.96
C PHE A 116 -17.06 -0.89 1.20
N LEU A 117 -17.42 -2.18 1.23
CA LEU A 117 -16.73 -3.23 0.47
C LEU A 117 -16.68 -2.94 -1.03
N ASP A 118 -17.78 -2.43 -1.59
CA ASP A 118 -17.82 -2.03 -3.00
C ASP A 118 -16.91 -0.84 -3.31
N GLN A 119 -16.73 0.09 -2.36
CA GLN A 119 -15.77 1.19 -2.49
C GLN A 119 -14.33 0.68 -2.43
N VAL A 120 -14.04 -0.25 -1.52
CA VAL A 120 -12.70 -0.86 -1.41
C VAL A 120 -12.34 -1.54 -2.73
N ILE A 121 -13.19 -2.40 -3.29
CA ILE A 121 -12.89 -3.07 -4.57
C ILE A 121 -12.68 -2.08 -5.70
N LYS A 122 -13.54 -1.05 -5.80
CA LYS A 122 -13.40 -0.01 -6.85
C LYS A 122 -12.12 0.80 -6.69
N ALA A 123 -11.63 0.97 -5.47
CA ALA A 123 -10.40 1.68 -5.17
C ALA A 123 -9.14 0.81 -5.32
N VAL A 124 -9.27 -0.53 -5.35
CA VAL A 124 -8.13 -1.41 -5.57
C VAL A 124 -7.66 -1.29 -7.01
N ASP A 125 -6.57 -0.56 -7.17
CA ASP A 125 -5.92 -0.35 -8.45
C ASP A 125 -4.90 -1.47 -8.73
N PRO A 126 -5.01 -2.18 -9.86
CA PRO A 126 -3.98 -3.14 -10.31
C PRO A 126 -2.55 -2.60 -10.30
N CYS A 127 -2.39 -1.31 -10.56
CA CYS A 127 -1.11 -0.62 -10.59
C CYS A 127 -0.42 -0.52 -9.22
N ILE A 128 -1.11 -0.85 -8.11
CA ILE A 128 -0.49 -0.98 -6.78
C ILE A 128 0.74 -1.90 -6.85
N LEU A 129 0.68 -3.00 -7.62
CA LEU A 129 1.81 -3.91 -7.76
C LEU A 129 3.04 -3.24 -8.37
N LEU A 130 2.90 -2.20 -9.19
CA LEU A 130 4.04 -1.50 -9.79
C LEU A 130 4.89 -0.81 -8.71
N ASN A 131 4.25 -0.31 -7.66
CA ASN A 131 4.90 0.38 -6.53
C ASN A 131 5.54 -0.59 -5.53
N MET A 132 5.01 -1.81 -5.42
CA MET A 132 5.47 -2.80 -4.45
C MET A 132 6.79 -3.47 -4.88
N ARG A 133 7.81 -3.43 -4.02
CA ARG A 133 9.12 -4.06 -4.31
C ARG A 133 9.04 -5.58 -4.38
N GLN A 134 8.50 -6.18 -3.31
CA GLN A 134 8.49 -7.63 -3.12
C GLN A 134 7.23 -8.29 -3.67
N LEU A 135 6.07 -7.63 -3.53
CA LEU A 135 4.80 -8.20 -3.93
C LEU A 135 4.76 -8.47 -5.45
N LYS A 136 4.42 -9.71 -5.82
CA LYS A 136 4.35 -10.14 -7.22
C LYS A 136 2.93 -10.48 -7.66
N LYS A 137 2.03 -10.75 -6.72
CA LYS A 137 0.67 -11.18 -7.02
C LYS A 137 -0.35 -10.46 -6.16
N LEU A 138 -1.47 -10.10 -6.77
CA LEU A 138 -2.66 -9.59 -6.11
C LEU A 138 -3.85 -10.46 -6.49
N GLU A 139 -4.50 -11.06 -5.50
CA GLU A 139 -5.75 -11.80 -5.68
C GLU A 139 -6.90 -11.03 -5.01
N ILE A 140 -7.99 -10.85 -5.73
CA ILE A 140 -9.23 -10.26 -5.23
C ILE A 140 -10.34 -11.29 -5.42
N VAL A 141 -10.91 -11.77 -4.32
CA VAL A 141 -11.98 -12.77 -4.28
C VAL A 141 -13.23 -12.10 -3.73
N ASP A 142 -14.19 -11.81 -4.61
CA ASP A 142 -15.53 -11.36 -4.22
C ASP A 142 -16.49 -12.56 -4.23
N GLU A 143 -16.70 -13.16 -3.06
CA GLU A 143 -17.59 -14.32 -2.92
C GLU A 143 -19.05 -13.97 -3.21
N ARG A 144 -19.44 -12.72 -2.94
CA ARG A 144 -20.80 -12.20 -3.15
C ARG A 144 -21.16 -12.24 -4.64
N GLN A 145 -20.19 -11.92 -5.49
CA GLN A 145 -20.33 -11.91 -6.95
C GLN A 145 -19.77 -13.16 -7.63
N LYS A 146 -19.20 -14.10 -6.87
CA LYS A 146 -18.45 -15.25 -7.39
C LYS A 146 -17.38 -14.85 -8.41
N LYS A 147 -16.71 -13.72 -8.15
CA LYS A 147 -15.72 -13.13 -9.05
C LYS A 147 -14.34 -13.23 -8.42
N VAL A 148 -13.40 -13.78 -9.19
CA VAL A 148 -11.99 -13.82 -8.82
C VAL A 148 -11.20 -13.00 -9.83
N THR A 149 -10.42 -12.05 -9.35
CA THR A 149 -9.50 -11.24 -10.15
C THR A 149 -8.09 -11.53 -9.67
N ILE A 150 -7.21 -11.94 -10.58
CA ILE A 150 -5.82 -12.25 -10.29
C ILE A 150 -4.96 -11.35 -11.16
N ILE A 151 -3.99 -10.69 -10.53
CA ILE A 151 -3.06 -9.79 -11.19
C ILE A 151 -1.64 -10.23 -10.80
N GLU A 152 -0.81 -10.47 -11.80
CA GLU A 152 0.57 -10.93 -11.61
C GLU A 152 1.57 -9.96 -12.24
N LYS A 153 2.54 -9.54 -11.44
CA LYS A 153 3.64 -8.67 -11.80
C LYS A 153 4.83 -9.50 -12.28
N GLN A 154 5.21 -9.30 -13.53
CA GLN A 154 6.40 -9.87 -14.13
C GLN A 154 7.37 -8.76 -14.54
N ILE A 155 8.64 -8.86 -14.13
CA ILE A 155 9.70 -8.01 -14.66
C ILE A 155 10.19 -8.64 -15.97
N ILE A 156 10.04 -7.91 -17.08
CA ILE A 156 10.42 -8.38 -18.42
C ILE A 156 11.93 -8.20 -18.65
N GLY A 157 12.50 -7.13 -18.11
CA GLY A 157 13.90 -6.81 -18.25
C GLY A 157 14.19 -5.33 -17.97
N PRO A 158 15.46 -4.91 -18.05
CA PRO A 158 15.83 -3.52 -17.91
C PRO A 158 15.27 -2.69 -19.07
N THR A 159 15.03 -1.40 -18.83
CA THR A 159 14.80 -0.45 -19.92
C THR A 159 16.13 -0.04 -20.57
N LYS A 160 16.08 0.70 -21.67
CA LYS A 160 17.28 1.32 -22.28
C LYS A 160 17.99 2.32 -21.35
N LEU A 161 17.33 2.71 -20.25
CA LEU A 161 17.91 3.57 -19.24
C LEU A 161 18.76 2.69 -18.32
N GLU A 162 20.07 2.82 -18.43
CA GLU A 162 21.06 2.08 -17.66
C GLU A 162 20.95 2.42 -16.16
N GLU A 163 21.38 1.52 -15.29
CA GLU A 163 21.51 1.82 -13.85
C GLU A 163 22.50 2.97 -13.68
N GLN A 164 22.00 4.14 -13.26
CA GLN A 164 22.81 5.33 -13.08
C GLN A 164 22.87 5.69 -11.60
N SER A 165 24.09 5.71 -11.06
CA SER A 165 24.33 6.01 -9.64
C SER A 165 23.88 7.43 -9.26
N SER A 166 24.06 8.39 -10.17
CA SER A 166 23.65 9.78 -9.97
C SER A 166 23.37 10.48 -11.31
N VAL A 167 22.26 11.21 -11.37
CA VAL A 167 21.85 12.05 -12.50
C VAL A 167 21.48 13.41 -11.96
N ILE A 168 22.03 14.47 -12.55
CA ILE A 168 21.71 15.85 -12.18
C ILE A 168 20.87 16.45 -13.30
N PHE A 169 19.73 17.04 -12.94
CA PHE A 169 18.89 17.80 -13.86
C PHE A 169 18.42 19.06 -13.15
N GLU A 170 18.83 20.22 -13.68
CA GLU A 170 18.63 21.51 -13.02
C GLU A 170 19.13 21.47 -11.56
N ASP A 171 18.28 21.84 -10.61
CA ASP A 171 18.59 21.86 -9.18
C ASP A 171 18.34 20.50 -8.49
N PHE A 172 17.96 19.47 -9.25
CA PHE A 172 17.65 18.14 -8.71
C PHE A 172 18.78 17.15 -8.94
N THR A 173 19.12 16.42 -7.87
CA THR A 173 20.00 15.24 -7.93
C THR A 173 19.17 13.98 -7.72
N PHE A 174 19.15 13.11 -8.72
CA PHE A 174 18.52 11.80 -8.69
C PHE A 174 19.58 10.73 -8.48
N LEU A 175 19.42 9.92 -7.45
CA LEU A 175 20.36 8.88 -7.04
C LEU A 175 19.80 7.51 -7.39
N ASN A 176 20.68 6.59 -7.79
CA ASN A 176 20.36 5.19 -8.08
C ASN A 176 19.16 5.05 -9.03
N LEU A 177 19.17 5.80 -10.13
CA LEU A 177 18.14 5.71 -11.15
C LEU A 177 18.21 4.34 -11.82
N SER A 178 17.08 3.64 -11.81
CA SER A 178 16.90 2.34 -12.44
C SER A 178 15.59 2.31 -13.21
N GLY A 179 15.57 1.58 -14.32
CA GLY A 179 14.39 1.45 -15.16
C GLY A 179 14.13 0.00 -15.53
N SER A 180 12.90 -0.47 -15.34
CA SER A 180 12.46 -1.82 -15.68
C SER A 180 11.20 -1.80 -16.53
N ALA A 181 11.14 -2.68 -17.53
CA ALA A 181 9.91 -3.02 -18.21
C ALA A 181 9.15 -4.06 -17.37
N ILE A 182 7.92 -3.74 -16.98
CA ILE A 182 7.09 -4.56 -16.11
C ILE A 182 5.80 -4.90 -16.85
N ARG A 183 5.35 -6.15 -16.76
CA ARG A 183 4.06 -6.60 -17.25
C ARG A 183 3.15 -6.91 -16.08
N LEU A 184 1.93 -6.39 -16.13
CA LEU A 184 0.84 -6.82 -15.26
C LEU A 184 -0.04 -7.77 -16.08
N HIS A 185 -0.07 -9.04 -15.69
CA HIS A 185 -0.95 -10.04 -16.28
C HIS A 185 -2.26 -10.10 -15.54
N THR A 186 -3.34 -10.24 -16.29
CA THR A 186 -4.72 -10.38 -15.82
C THR A 186 -5.39 -11.52 -16.60
N SER A 187 -6.59 -11.93 -16.18
CA SER A 187 -7.36 -12.94 -16.92
C SER A 187 -7.73 -12.51 -18.35
N THR A 188 -7.77 -11.21 -18.62
CA THR A 188 -8.15 -10.65 -19.92
C THR A 188 -6.95 -10.31 -20.82
N GLY A 189 -5.72 -10.55 -20.37
CA GLY A 189 -4.49 -10.22 -21.10
C GLY A 189 -3.48 -9.54 -20.20
N TYR A 190 -2.62 -8.70 -20.78
CA TYR A 190 -1.59 -8.01 -20.03
C TYR A 190 -1.44 -6.55 -20.45
N SER A 191 -0.89 -5.74 -19.54
CA SER A 191 -0.49 -4.37 -19.80
C SER A 191 0.98 -4.18 -19.43
N THR A 192 1.69 -3.40 -20.23
CA THR A 192 3.15 -3.23 -20.13
C THR A 192 3.48 -1.82 -19.68
N PHE A 193 4.33 -1.71 -18.68
CA PHE A 193 4.75 -0.44 -18.11
C PHE A 193 6.26 -0.31 -18.17
N ARG A 194 6.74 0.91 -18.43
CA ARG A 194 8.11 1.30 -18.12
C ARG A 194 8.09 1.96 -16.76
N VAL A 195 8.72 1.31 -15.79
CA VAL A 195 8.76 1.78 -14.41
C VAL A 195 10.18 2.22 -14.10
N TYR A 196 10.30 3.47 -13.66
CA TYR A 196 11.55 4.06 -13.23
C TYR A 196 11.50 4.29 -11.73
N MET A 197 12.60 4.03 -11.07
CA MET A 197 12.77 4.26 -9.63
C MET A 197 14.08 5.00 -9.40
N CYS A 198 14.03 6.01 -8.53
CA CYS A 198 15.20 6.74 -8.08
C CYS A 198 14.99 7.23 -6.64
N TYR A 199 16.07 7.74 -6.05
CA TYR A 199 16.05 8.43 -4.78
C TYR A 199 16.37 9.91 -4.98
N ILE A 200 15.70 10.77 -4.23
CA ILE A 200 16.05 12.19 -4.13
C ILE A 200 16.41 12.52 -2.68
N ASN A 201 17.29 13.50 -2.50
CA ASN A 201 17.56 14.03 -1.16
C ASN A 201 16.35 14.84 -0.69
N VAL A 202 15.94 14.60 0.55
CA VAL A 202 14.92 15.42 1.22
C VAL A 202 15.60 16.71 1.65
N ALA A 203 14.97 17.86 1.39
CA ALA A 203 15.56 19.14 1.76
C ALA A 203 15.69 19.26 3.29
N ASN A 204 16.82 19.77 3.78
CA ASN A 204 17.18 19.80 5.21
C ASN A 204 16.13 20.45 6.12
N TYR A 205 15.28 21.35 5.61
CA TYR A 205 14.20 21.97 6.39
C TYR A 205 12.99 21.04 6.63
N ILE A 206 12.92 19.90 5.94
CA ILE A 206 11.91 18.85 6.07
C ILE A 206 12.47 17.64 6.86
N GLU A 207 13.79 17.49 6.93
CA GLU A 207 14.49 16.31 7.48
C GLU A 207 14.26 16.03 8.97
N GLN A 208 13.81 17.00 9.78
CA GLN A 208 13.66 16.81 11.24
C GLN A 208 12.73 15.65 11.62
N GLU A 209 11.91 15.17 10.67
CA GLU A 209 10.98 14.07 10.86
C GLU A 209 11.10 12.95 9.81
N ARG A 210 12.08 13.00 8.91
CA ARG A 210 12.14 12.09 7.75
C ARG A 210 13.56 11.57 7.46
N PRO A 211 13.67 10.40 6.81
CA PRO A 211 14.95 9.96 6.28
C PRO A 211 15.52 10.99 5.29
N PRO A 212 16.85 11.08 5.17
CA PRO A 212 17.53 12.09 4.33
C PRO A 212 17.29 11.88 2.84
N LYS A 213 16.72 10.73 2.46
CA LYS A 213 16.39 10.38 1.08
C LYS A 213 14.99 9.82 1.02
N THR A 214 14.28 10.14 -0.05
CA THR A 214 13.01 9.51 -0.39
C THR A 214 13.07 8.84 -1.76
N ARG A 215 12.31 7.75 -1.90
CA ARG A 215 12.17 6.98 -3.12
C ARG A 215 10.99 7.51 -3.94
N ILE A 216 11.24 7.77 -5.21
CA ILE A 216 10.22 8.08 -6.20
C ILE A 216 10.13 6.91 -7.18
N THR A 217 8.91 6.49 -7.51
CA THR A 217 8.64 5.51 -8.55
C THR A 217 7.65 6.10 -9.55
N ILE A 218 7.99 6.04 -10.84
CA ILE A 218 7.15 6.54 -11.92
C ILE A 218 6.90 5.42 -12.92
N GLY A 219 5.64 5.21 -13.30
CA GLY A 219 5.23 4.18 -14.25
C GLY A 219 4.53 4.77 -15.47
N PHE A 220 5.06 4.50 -16.66
CA PHE A 220 4.45 4.89 -17.94
C PHE A 220 3.85 3.66 -18.62
N PRO A 221 2.54 3.63 -18.93
CA PRO A 221 2.01 2.55 -19.75
C PRO A 221 2.60 2.62 -21.17
N CYS A 222 2.76 1.46 -21.80
CA CYS A 222 3.26 1.35 -23.16
C CYS A 222 2.12 1.35 -24.18
N GLU A 223 0.91 0.95 -23.76
CA GLU A 223 -0.29 0.95 -24.59
C GLU A 223 -0.90 2.37 -24.62
N LYS A 224 -1.18 2.88 -25.83
CA LYS A 224 -1.69 4.26 -26.03
C LYS A 224 -3.10 4.48 -25.47
N ASP A 225 -3.91 3.42 -25.46
CA ASP A 225 -5.30 3.46 -25.00
C ASP A 225 -5.44 2.99 -23.55
N TYR A 226 -4.33 2.84 -22.81
CA TYR A 226 -4.41 2.50 -21.40
C TYR A 226 -5.02 3.67 -20.63
N GLU A 227 -6.26 3.52 -20.19
CA GLU A 227 -6.88 4.44 -19.23
C GLU A 227 -6.16 4.27 -17.89
N LEU A 228 -5.13 5.09 -17.66
CA LEU A 228 -4.58 5.23 -16.33
C LEU A 228 -5.70 5.71 -15.40
N ALA A 229 -5.90 5.00 -14.31
CA ALA A 229 -6.27 5.67 -13.08
C ALA A 229 -5.20 6.75 -12.88
N ARG A 230 -5.56 8.03 -13.08
CA ARG A 230 -4.66 9.21 -13.06
C ARG A 230 -4.17 9.52 -11.65
N THR A 231 -3.90 8.45 -10.92
CA THR A 231 -3.82 8.38 -9.48
C THR A 231 -2.37 8.45 -9.06
N VAL A 232 -2.13 9.28 -8.07
CA VAL A 232 -0.87 9.38 -7.34
C VAL A 232 -0.96 8.43 -6.14
N TYR A 233 0.15 7.76 -5.86
CA TYR A 233 0.25 6.75 -4.81
C TYR A 233 1.23 7.19 -3.72
N GLN A 234 0.98 6.68 -2.52
CA GLN A 234 1.91 6.65 -1.40
C GLN A 234 1.82 5.25 -0.80
N GLY A 235 2.37 4.27 -1.52
CA GLY A 235 2.12 2.84 -1.31
C GLY A 235 0.73 2.40 -1.77
N LEU A 236 -0.31 3.16 -1.41
CA LEU A 236 -1.70 3.01 -1.83
C LEU A 236 -2.19 4.21 -2.65
N PRO A 237 -3.27 4.06 -3.43
CA PRO A 237 -3.89 5.16 -4.17
C PRO A 237 -4.30 6.31 -3.23
N VAL A 238 -3.93 7.55 -3.56
CA VAL A 238 -4.21 8.74 -2.73
C VAL A 238 -5.20 9.68 -3.41
N CYS A 239 -4.86 10.21 -4.58
CA CYS A 239 -5.66 11.21 -5.28
C CYS A 239 -5.38 11.21 -6.78
N ASP A 240 -6.26 11.82 -7.56
CA ASP A 240 -6.07 12.04 -8.99
C ASP A 240 -5.55 13.46 -9.23
N LEU A 241 -4.35 13.58 -9.83
CA LEU A 241 -3.73 14.86 -10.22
C LEU A 241 -3.72 15.10 -11.73
N GLY A 242 -4.36 14.24 -12.53
CA GLY A 242 -4.44 14.40 -13.97
C GLY A 242 -3.23 13.89 -14.76
N PHE A 243 -2.26 13.24 -14.12
CA PHE A 243 -1.07 12.74 -14.82
C PHE A 243 -1.39 11.55 -15.73
N ASN A 244 -0.72 11.52 -16.89
CA ASN A 244 -0.75 10.39 -17.81
C ASN A 244 0.32 9.32 -17.47
N PHE A 245 0.75 9.30 -16.21
CA PHE A 245 1.71 8.35 -15.67
C PHE A 245 1.40 8.12 -14.19
N LEU A 246 1.80 6.95 -13.70
CA LEU A 246 1.70 6.60 -12.29
C LEU A 246 2.86 7.26 -11.54
N CYS A 247 2.60 7.83 -10.38
CA CYS A 247 3.64 8.41 -9.52
C CYS A 247 3.44 7.93 -8.09
N ASN A 248 4.48 7.36 -7.51
CA ASN A 248 4.50 6.91 -6.13
C ASN A 248 5.68 7.51 -5.39
N ALA A 249 5.40 8.25 -4.32
CA ALA A 249 6.38 8.84 -3.43
C ALA A 249 5.78 9.02 -2.03
N ASP A 250 6.62 9.36 -1.05
CA ASP A 250 6.23 9.62 0.34
C ASP A 250 5.59 11.01 0.54
N PHE A 251 4.59 11.37 -0.28
CA PHE A 251 3.98 12.70 -0.23
C PHE A 251 3.55 13.12 1.19
N GLN A 252 3.80 14.38 1.56
CA GLN A 252 3.17 14.96 2.74
C GLN A 252 1.76 15.39 2.35
N LEU A 253 0.78 14.58 2.72
CA LEU A 253 -0.61 14.88 2.44
C LEU A 253 -1.13 15.86 3.50
N VAL A 254 -1.62 17.02 3.07
CA VAL A 254 -2.33 17.95 3.96
C VAL A 254 -3.66 17.30 4.36
N THR A 255 -3.83 17.04 5.65
CA THR A 255 -5.00 16.42 6.29
C THR A 255 -6.24 17.33 6.33
N ASN A 256 -6.39 18.26 5.39
CA ASN A 256 -7.58 19.10 5.34
C ASN A 256 -8.62 18.52 4.36
N ARG A 257 -9.69 17.94 4.93
CA ARG A 257 -10.78 17.26 4.20
C ARG A 257 -11.58 18.17 3.26
N GLU A 258 -11.31 19.49 3.24
CA GLU A 258 -11.96 20.44 2.33
C GLU A 258 -11.28 20.54 0.94
N ASN A 259 -9.97 20.28 0.82
CA ASN A 259 -9.22 20.57 -0.42
C ASN A 259 -9.28 19.48 -1.50
N VAL A 260 -9.75 18.26 -1.17
CA VAL A 260 -9.94 17.20 -2.19
C VAL A 260 -11.01 17.60 -3.21
N ARG A 261 -11.92 18.53 -2.86
CA ARG A 261 -12.89 19.11 -3.80
C ARG A 261 -12.35 20.29 -4.61
N GLU A 262 -11.32 20.99 -4.14
CA GLU A 262 -10.79 22.20 -4.79
C GLU A 262 -9.70 21.93 -5.84
N LEU A 263 -8.97 20.80 -5.76
CA LEU A 263 -7.96 20.44 -6.75
C LEU A 263 -8.53 20.27 -8.18
N LYS A 264 -9.84 20.02 -8.32
CA LYS A 264 -10.51 19.99 -9.64
C LYS A 264 -10.59 21.35 -10.35
N LYS A 265 -10.34 22.48 -9.67
CA LYS A 265 -10.37 23.82 -10.28
C LYS A 265 -9.05 24.21 -10.94
N TYR A 266 -7.91 23.71 -10.49
CA TYR A 266 -6.60 24.20 -10.93
C TYR A 266 -5.98 23.44 -12.13
N VAL A 267 -6.52 22.28 -12.50
CA VAL A 267 -6.04 21.48 -13.64
C VAL A 267 -6.57 21.99 -15.00
N LYS A 268 -7.38 23.05 -15.03
CA LYS A 268 -7.88 23.65 -16.29
C LYS A 268 -6.94 24.68 -16.95
N GLN A 269 -5.71 24.86 -16.46
CA GLN A 269 -4.79 25.88 -16.97
C GLN A 269 -3.38 25.39 -17.36
N TRP A 270 -3.18 24.09 -17.59
CA TRP A 270 -1.96 23.58 -18.23
C TRP A 270 -2.31 22.61 -19.36
#